data_AF-A0AAW7T5A8-F1
#
_entry.id   AF-A0AAW7T5A8-F1
#
_cell.length_a   1.000
_cell.length_b   1.000
_cell.length_c   1.000
_cell.angle_alpha   90.00
_cell.angle_beta   90.00
_cell.angle_gamma   90.00
#
_symmetry.space_group_name_H-M   'P 1'
#
loop_
_entity.id
_entity.type
_entity.pdbx_description
1 polymer ?
#
loop_
_entity_poly.entity_id
_entity_poly.type
_entity_poly.pdbx_seq_one_letter_code
_entity_poly.pdbx_strand_id
1 'polypeptide(L)'
;MIERLFGEDKNVLPYVVALLGTVFVAATLLDAFEVVLLPRPVRHRARLNRYFFLGTWQIWSRLASRLPAGRRREDFIGVYGPLSMVLLFTLWAVCMIIGFGLLQWALREITADGPSRSFAREMIVSGDAFFTLGYGDIVPRTLAARLLVIVEAGTGFAFIAFTISYLPVLYQHFAQRDAQIIEFAARAGTPPSAAQLLGWHIARRQFQQLDQWLATWESWAGELIESHSTYPMLAFYRSQHGGHSWLASLAVVLDTCTLILAGTDDGRTLQAAATFAAARRVLNEVGSSLDVISLPWDGNRRVADQDIILLIDALKQSFDGWRNSPDTLGFVSDLRRAYEPQLASLSVYLMLPLPDWGTSSLLVAGPGQADLIHQLVRRSGTNKR
;
A
#
# COMPACT_ATOMS: atom_id res chain seq x y z
N MET A 1 -4.56 -54.56 -23.60
CA MET A 1 -5.13 -53.61 -24.59
C MET A 1 -4.67 -52.15 -24.36
N ILE A 2 -4.15 -51.80 -23.17
CA ILE A 2 -3.58 -50.46 -22.87
C ILE A 2 -2.08 -50.36 -23.24
N GLU A 3 -1.32 -51.47 -23.20
CA GLU A 3 0.10 -51.49 -23.60
C GLU A 3 0.36 -51.47 -25.11
N ARG A 4 -0.65 -51.71 -25.96
CA ARG A 4 -0.51 -51.68 -27.43
C ARG A 4 -0.72 -50.29 -28.07
N LEU A 5 -1.01 -49.26 -27.27
CA LEU A 5 -1.14 -47.87 -27.73
C LEU A 5 0.13 -47.03 -27.51
N PHE A 6 1.10 -47.54 -26.75
CA PHE A 6 2.38 -46.90 -26.52
C PHE A 6 3.48 -47.65 -27.27
N GLY A 7 3.48 -47.48 -28.60
CA GLY A 7 4.60 -47.88 -29.44
C GLY A 7 5.89 -47.18 -28.99
N GLU A 8 6.99 -47.92 -29.11
CA GLU A 8 8.37 -47.58 -28.75
C GLU A 8 8.76 -46.14 -29.18
N ASP A 9 9.45 -45.45 -28.26
CA ASP A 9 10.14 -44.16 -28.43
C ASP A 9 9.31 -42.93 -28.87
N LYS A 10 8.17 -42.69 -28.22
CA LYS A 10 7.61 -41.33 -28.18
C LYS A 10 8.23 -40.56 -27.02
N ASN A 11 9.14 -39.64 -27.33
CA ASN A 11 9.68 -38.66 -26.39
C ASN A 11 8.53 -38.02 -25.58
N VAL A 12 8.46 -38.31 -24.28
CA VAL A 12 7.43 -37.78 -23.37
C VAL A 12 7.69 -36.31 -23.03
N LEU A 13 8.94 -35.88 -23.19
CA LEU A 13 9.44 -34.55 -22.85
C LEU A 13 8.64 -33.38 -23.49
N PRO A 14 8.30 -33.38 -24.79
CA PRO A 14 7.46 -32.33 -25.39
C PRO A 14 6.09 -32.18 -24.73
N TYR A 15 5.43 -33.28 -24.36
CA TYR A 15 4.12 -33.22 -23.70
C TYR A 15 4.21 -32.63 -22.30
N VAL A 16 5.26 -32.96 -21.55
CA VAL A 16 5.53 -32.37 -20.23
C VAL A 16 5.82 -30.87 -20.36
N VAL A 17 6.64 -30.48 -21.34
CA VAL A 17 6.96 -29.06 -21.58
C VAL A 17 5.72 -28.28 -22.04
N ALA A 18 4.86 -28.87 -22.87
CA ALA A 18 3.57 -28.28 -23.24
C ALA A 18 2.70 -28.03 -22.00
N LEU A 19 2.56 -29.03 -21.14
CA LEU A 19 1.78 -28.90 -19.91
C LEU A 19 2.36 -27.80 -19.00
N LEU A 20 3.68 -27.76 -18.82
CA LEU A 20 4.35 -26.73 -18.04
C LEU A 20 4.12 -25.34 -18.64
N GLY A 21 4.24 -25.18 -19.97
CA GLY A 21 3.97 -23.93 -20.66
C GLY A 21 2.53 -23.46 -20.48
N THR A 22 1.54 -24.37 -20.62
CA THR A 22 0.12 -24.05 -20.37
C THR A 22 -0.11 -23.61 -18.94
N VAL A 23 0.44 -24.33 -17.96
CA VAL A 23 0.31 -23.98 -16.54
C VAL A 23 0.93 -22.62 -16.27
N PHE A 24 2.08 -22.31 -16.87
CA PHE A 24 2.77 -21.05 -16.69
C PHE A 24 1.95 -19.87 -17.26
N VAL A 25 1.48 -19.98 -18.51
CA VAL A 25 0.60 -18.97 -19.14
C VAL A 25 -0.68 -18.78 -18.33
N ALA A 26 -1.37 -19.87 -17.98
CA ALA A 26 -2.62 -19.81 -17.24
C ALA A 26 -2.42 -19.19 -15.84
N ALA A 27 -1.38 -19.58 -15.11
CA ALA A 27 -1.08 -19.03 -13.79
C ALA A 27 -0.77 -17.53 -13.86
N THR A 28 0.01 -17.09 -14.86
CA THR A 28 0.30 -15.66 -15.05
C THR A 28 -0.95 -14.88 -15.48
N LEU A 29 -1.82 -15.44 -16.32
CA LEU A 29 -3.06 -14.79 -16.74
C LEU A 29 -4.01 -14.63 -15.56
N LEU A 30 -4.13 -15.68 -14.73
CA LEU A 30 -4.94 -15.64 -13.53
C LEU A 30 -4.41 -14.60 -12.53
N ASP A 31 -3.10 -14.56 -12.28
CA ASP A 31 -2.49 -13.58 -11.37
C ASP A 31 -2.69 -12.14 -11.90
N ALA A 32 -2.49 -11.90 -13.20
CA ALA A 32 -2.73 -10.60 -13.83
C ALA A 32 -4.22 -10.21 -13.79
N PHE A 33 -5.13 -11.12 -14.10
CA PHE A 33 -6.58 -10.90 -14.02
C PHE A 33 -7.03 -10.59 -12.59
N GLU A 34 -6.50 -11.32 -11.61
CA GLU A 34 -6.83 -11.12 -10.20
C GLU A 34 -6.36 -9.75 -9.68
N VAL A 35 -5.19 -9.29 -10.09
CA VAL A 35 -4.65 -7.98 -9.66
C VAL A 35 -5.31 -6.82 -10.41
N VAL A 36 -5.59 -6.98 -11.70
CA VAL A 36 -6.06 -5.87 -12.56
C VAL A 36 -7.58 -5.77 -12.63
N LEU A 37 -8.30 -6.89 -12.64
CA LEU A 37 -9.73 -6.95 -12.99
C LEU A 37 -10.65 -7.38 -11.84
N LEU A 38 -10.14 -8.05 -10.79
CA LEU A 38 -10.98 -8.51 -9.68
C LEU A 38 -10.85 -7.60 -8.43
N PRO A 39 -11.88 -6.80 -8.11
CA PRO A 39 -11.94 -6.03 -6.87
C PRO A 39 -12.40 -6.94 -5.72
N ARG A 40 -11.60 -7.94 -5.35
CA ARG A 40 -11.90 -8.79 -4.19
C ARG A 40 -10.67 -8.92 -3.28
N PRO A 41 -10.85 -8.85 -1.95
CA PRO A 41 -9.83 -9.30 -1.00
C PRO A 41 -9.72 -10.83 -1.12
N VAL A 42 -8.84 -11.29 -2.01
CA VAL A 42 -8.72 -12.71 -2.29
C VAL A 42 -7.72 -13.35 -1.32
N ARG A 43 -8.23 -14.25 -0.48
CA ARG A 43 -7.51 -14.93 0.61
C ARG A 43 -6.59 -16.09 0.20
N HIS A 44 -6.25 -16.23 -1.09
CA HIS A 44 -5.46 -17.38 -1.55
C HIS A 44 -3.95 -17.18 -1.33
N ARG A 45 -3.30 -18.17 -0.69
CA ARG A 45 -1.92 -18.08 -0.17
C ARG A 45 -0.80 -18.23 -1.22
N ALA A 46 -1.09 -18.74 -2.41
CA ALA A 46 -0.10 -19.07 -3.44
C ALA A 46 -0.28 -18.18 -4.68
N ARG A 47 0.21 -16.93 -4.62
CA ARG A 47 0.20 -15.97 -5.74
C ARG A 47 1.60 -15.56 -6.13
N LEU A 48 1.84 -15.43 -7.44
CA LEU A 48 3.10 -14.93 -7.99
C LEU A 48 3.38 -13.52 -7.47
N ASN A 49 2.34 -12.69 -7.43
CA ASN A 49 2.40 -11.33 -6.90
C ASN A 49 2.93 -11.26 -5.45
N ARG A 50 2.49 -12.18 -4.57
CA ARG A 50 2.92 -12.22 -3.17
C ARG A 50 4.43 -12.47 -3.07
N TYR A 51 4.92 -13.50 -3.75
CA TYR A 51 6.35 -13.83 -3.74
C TYR A 51 7.19 -12.74 -4.38
N PHE A 52 6.65 -12.07 -5.41
CA PHE A 52 7.27 -10.92 -6.04
C PHE A 52 7.47 -9.78 -5.02
N PHE A 53 6.43 -9.34 -4.31
CA PHE A 53 6.55 -8.26 -3.33
C PHE A 53 7.42 -8.67 -2.14
N LEU A 54 7.27 -9.88 -1.61
CA LEU A 54 8.12 -10.36 -0.51
C LEU A 54 9.60 -10.37 -0.90
N GLY A 55 9.94 -10.92 -2.07
CA GLY A 55 11.32 -11.01 -2.53
C GLY A 55 11.92 -9.63 -2.86
N THR A 56 11.21 -8.83 -3.66
CA THR A 56 11.70 -7.52 -4.08
C THR A 56 11.76 -6.52 -2.92
N TRP A 57 10.78 -6.52 -2.00
CA TRP A 57 10.79 -5.65 -0.82
C TRP A 57 11.93 -6.01 0.13
N GLN A 58 12.19 -7.30 0.34
CA GLN A 58 13.26 -7.74 1.22
C GLN A 58 14.64 -7.36 0.67
N ILE A 59 14.82 -7.42 -0.65
CA ILE A 59 16.04 -6.91 -1.29
C ILE A 59 16.12 -5.39 -1.15
N TRP A 60 15.04 -4.67 -1.51
CA TRP A 60 15.03 -3.21 -1.51
C TRP A 60 15.24 -2.60 -0.11
N SER A 61 14.55 -3.12 0.90
CA SER A 61 14.68 -2.66 2.28
C SER A 61 16.07 -2.91 2.87
N ARG A 62 16.71 -4.04 2.52
CA ARG A 62 18.13 -4.32 2.88
C ARG A 62 19.11 -3.37 2.18
N LEU A 63 18.84 -2.98 0.94
CA LEU A 63 19.65 -1.96 0.27
C LEU A 63 19.44 -0.60 0.93
N ALA A 64 18.19 -0.24 1.25
CA ALA A 64 17.86 1.01 1.91
C ALA A 64 18.45 1.10 3.33
N SER A 65 18.53 0.00 4.07
CA SER A 65 19.11 -0.03 5.42
C SER A 65 20.61 0.21 5.45
N ARG A 66 21.30 0.10 4.30
CA ARG A 66 22.72 0.46 4.16
C ARG A 66 22.94 1.96 3.99
N LEU A 67 21.88 2.72 3.68
CA LEU A 67 21.94 4.17 3.60
C LEU A 67 21.72 4.80 4.99
N PRO A 68 22.42 5.90 5.31
CA PRO A 68 22.19 6.62 6.56
C PRO A 68 20.75 7.11 6.65
N ALA A 69 20.20 7.12 7.87
CA ALA A 69 18.87 7.64 8.13
C ALA A 69 18.79 9.12 7.72
N GLY A 70 17.71 9.48 7.01
CA GLY A 70 17.47 10.83 6.50
C GLY A 70 16.91 10.80 5.09
N ARG A 71 16.89 11.99 4.47
CA ARG A 71 16.20 12.24 3.19
C ARG A 71 16.64 11.31 2.06
N ARG A 72 17.93 10.98 1.94
CA ARG A 72 18.44 10.07 0.91
C ARG A 72 17.84 8.66 0.99
N ARG A 73 17.64 8.15 2.21
CA ARG A 73 17.02 6.83 2.41
C ARG A 73 15.52 6.89 2.08
N GLU A 74 14.86 7.97 2.45
CA GLU A 74 13.44 8.19 2.14
C GLU A 74 13.21 8.30 0.62
N ASP A 75 14.03 9.08 -0.08
CA ASP A 75 13.98 9.22 -1.54
C ASP A 75 14.21 7.86 -2.23
N PHE A 76 15.20 7.09 -1.79
CA PHE A 76 15.49 5.74 -2.32
C PHE A 76 14.32 4.76 -2.11
N ILE A 77 13.72 4.76 -0.91
CA ILE A 77 12.56 3.90 -0.64
C ILE A 77 11.33 4.39 -1.42
N GLY A 78 11.20 5.71 -1.64
CA GLY A 78 10.12 6.32 -2.41
C GLY A 78 9.99 5.80 -3.84
N VAL A 79 11.09 5.40 -4.46
CA VAL A 79 11.11 4.84 -5.81
C VAL A 79 10.49 3.44 -5.89
N TYR A 80 10.51 2.68 -4.80
CA TYR A 80 10.09 1.27 -4.82
C TYR A 80 8.63 1.08 -5.24
N GLY A 81 7.70 1.89 -4.72
CA GLY A 81 6.27 1.77 -5.06
C GLY A 81 6.03 1.79 -6.57
N PRO A 82 6.37 2.88 -7.27
CA PRO A 82 6.22 2.97 -8.73
C PRO A 82 7.06 1.93 -9.50
N LEU A 83 8.30 1.69 -9.08
CA LEU A 83 9.19 0.74 -9.78
C LEU A 83 8.68 -0.69 -9.67
N SER A 84 8.12 -1.07 -8.51
CA SER A 84 7.57 -2.42 -8.29
C SER A 84 6.42 -2.75 -9.23
N MET A 85 5.59 -1.77 -9.60
CA MET A 85 4.53 -1.95 -10.62
C MET A 85 5.13 -2.30 -11.98
N VAL A 86 6.11 -1.51 -12.44
CA VAL A 86 6.78 -1.73 -13.72
C VAL A 86 7.45 -3.10 -13.75
N LEU A 87 8.13 -3.46 -12.66
CA LEU A 87 8.77 -4.76 -12.50
C LEU A 87 7.75 -5.92 -12.47
N LEU A 88 6.57 -5.74 -11.86
CA LEU A 88 5.51 -6.75 -11.85
C LEU A 88 4.94 -6.99 -13.25
N PHE A 89 4.64 -5.92 -14.01
CA PHE A 89 4.18 -6.06 -15.39
C PHE A 89 5.23 -6.68 -16.29
N THR A 90 6.49 -6.31 -16.09
CA THR A 90 7.63 -6.91 -16.81
C THR A 90 7.75 -8.40 -16.47
N LEU A 91 7.61 -8.77 -15.19
CA LEU A 91 7.62 -10.16 -14.76
C LEU A 91 6.52 -10.96 -15.45
N TRP A 92 5.29 -10.47 -15.48
CA TRP A 92 4.19 -11.14 -16.17
C TRP A 92 4.45 -11.28 -17.67
N ALA A 93 4.93 -10.24 -18.34
CA ALA A 93 5.28 -10.32 -19.76
C ALA A 93 6.37 -11.37 -20.02
N VAL A 94 7.45 -11.37 -19.22
CA VAL A 94 8.51 -12.38 -19.33
C VAL A 94 7.97 -13.78 -19.04
N CYS A 95 7.11 -13.95 -18.04
CA CYS A 95 6.49 -15.23 -17.74
C CYS A 95 5.63 -15.72 -18.91
N MET A 96 4.84 -14.85 -19.55
CA MET A 96 4.07 -15.21 -20.73
C MET A 96 4.95 -15.63 -21.89
N ILE A 97 6.00 -14.87 -22.20
CA ILE A 97 6.94 -15.17 -23.28
C ILE A 97 7.62 -16.53 -23.02
N ILE A 98 8.01 -16.80 -21.78
CA ILE A 98 8.55 -18.12 -21.43
C ILE A 98 7.49 -19.22 -21.60
N GLY A 99 6.27 -19.00 -21.12
CA GLY A 99 5.17 -19.97 -21.20
C GLY A 99 4.77 -20.30 -22.64
N PHE A 100 4.61 -19.29 -23.49
CA PHE A 100 4.32 -19.46 -24.92
C PHE A 100 5.52 -20.02 -25.68
N GLY A 101 6.75 -19.59 -25.39
CA GLY A 101 7.97 -20.18 -25.96
C GLY A 101 8.10 -21.67 -25.66
N LEU A 102 7.73 -22.12 -24.45
CA LEU A 102 7.65 -23.54 -24.10
C LEU A 102 6.58 -24.28 -24.92
N LEU A 103 5.40 -23.66 -25.11
CA LEU A 103 4.32 -24.23 -25.92
C LEU A 103 4.71 -24.36 -27.40
N GLN A 104 5.34 -23.33 -27.97
CA GLN A 104 5.81 -23.33 -29.35
C GLN A 104 6.89 -24.39 -29.57
N TRP A 105 7.86 -24.48 -28.65
CA TRP A 105 8.89 -25.51 -28.68
C TRP A 105 8.28 -26.92 -28.62
N ALA A 106 7.37 -27.16 -27.68
CA ALA A 106 6.73 -28.46 -27.51
C ALA A 106 5.89 -28.85 -28.74
N LEU A 107 5.10 -27.91 -29.27
CA LEU A 107 4.28 -28.15 -30.44
C LEU A 107 5.12 -28.52 -31.65
N ARG A 108 6.26 -27.84 -31.85
CA ARG A 108 7.19 -28.14 -32.95
C ARG A 108 7.77 -29.55 -32.85
N GLU A 109 8.20 -29.96 -31.66
CA GLU A 109 8.73 -31.32 -31.41
C GLU A 109 7.65 -32.39 -31.61
N ILE A 110 6.38 -32.09 -31.28
CA ILE A 110 5.25 -33.00 -31.50
C ILE A 110 4.91 -33.13 -32.99
N THR A 111 4.95 -32.02 -33.76
CA THR A 111 4.58 -32.01 -35.18
C THR A 111 5.75 -32.29 -36.13
N ALA A 112 6.97 -32.46 -35.61
CA ALA A 112 8.21 -32.61 -36.37
C ALA A 112 8.40 -31.51 -37.45
N ASP A 113 8.06 -30.25 -37.10
CA ASP A 113 8.03 -29.14 -38.05
C ASP A 113 9.43 -28.55 -38.26
N GLY A 114 10.17 -29.11 -39.22
CA GLY A 114 11.46 -28.58 -39.72
C GLY A 114 12.72 -29.01 -38.94
N PRO A 115 13.93 -28.61 -39.41
CA PRO A 115 15.19 -28.99 -38.78
C PRO A 115 15.29 -28.42 -37.35
N SER A 116 15.89 -29.19 -36.44
CA SER A 116 16.01 -28.86 -35.01
C SER A 116 16.54 -27.43 -34.80
N ARG A 117 15.67 -26.52 -34.31
CA ARG A 117 16.10 -25.17 -33.92
C ARG A 117 16.26 -25.11 -32.40
N SER A 118 17.27 -24.36 -31.97
CA SER A 118 17.55 -24.09 -30.56
C SER A 118 16.31 -23.55 -29.84
N PHE A 119 16.11 -23.96 -28.58
CA PHE A 119 15.10 -23.43 -27.66
C PHE A 119 15.09 -21.89 -27.62
N ALA A 120 16.27 -21.26 -27.70
CA ALA A 120 16.41 -19.81 -27.71
C ALA A 120 15.69 -19.14 -28.90
N ARG A 121 15.58 -19.82 -30.05
CA ARG A 121 14.86 -19.27 -31.21
C ARG A 121 13.36 -19.27 -31.00
N GLU A 122 12.79 -20.31 -30.41
CA GLU A 122 11.36 -20.35 -30.09
C GLU A 122 10.99 -19.27 -29.06
N MET A 123 11.93 -18.96 -28.15
CA MET A 123 11.77 -17.82 -27.22
C MET A 123 11.74 -16.46 -27.94
N ILE A 124 12.55 -16.29 -28.99
CA ILE A 124 12.55 -15.07 -29.81
C ILE A 124 11.22 -14.96 -30.58
N VAL A 125 10.74 -16.06 -31.17
CA VAL A 125 9.44 -16.09 -31.87
C VAL A 125 8.29 -15.73 -30.94
N SER A 126 8.30 -16.26 -29.72
CA SER A 126 7.34 -15.90 -28.69
C SER A 126 7.42 -14.41 -28.33
N GLY A 127 8.61 -13.86 -28.14
CA GLY A 127 8.79 -12.42 -27.94
C GLY A 127 8.22 -11.58 -29.08
N ASP A 128 8.51 -11.96 -30.33
CA ASP A 128 8.03 -11.26 -31.52
C ASP A 128 6.51 -11.33 -31.67
N ALA A 129 5.91 -12.48 -31.34
CA ALA A 129 4.47 -12.68 -31.36
C ALA A 129 3.77 -11.88 -30.24
N PHE A 130 4.26 -11.99 -29.01
CA PHE A 130 3.67 -11.34 -27.83
C PHE A 130 3.69 -9.82 -27.94
N PHE A 131 4.80 -9.23 -28.42
CA PHE A 131 4.90 -7.79 -28.66
C PHE A 131 4.42 -7.35 -30.04
N THR A 132 3.91 -8.28 -30.87
CA THR A 132 3.38 -8.00 -32.21
C THR A 132 4.39 -7.37 -33.18
N LEU A 133 5.69 -7.67 -33.01
CA LEU A 133 6.78 -7.16 -33.86
C LEU A 133 6.74 -7.77 -35.26
N GLY A 134 6.57 -9.09 -35.33
CA GLY A 134 6.31 -9.81 -36.58
C GLY A 134 7.41 -9.68 -37.64
N TYR A 135 8.70 -9.76 -37.27
CA TYR A 135 9.83 -9.63 -38.21
C TYR A 135 9.78 -10.64 -39.37
N GLY A 136 9.08 -11.77 -39.21
CA GLY A 136 8.76 -12.70 -40.29
C GLY A 136 9.92 -13.57 -40.77
N ASP A 137 11.03 -13.57 -40.04
CA ASP A 137 12.19 -14.43 -40.26
C ASP A 137 11.90 -15.89 -39.86
N ILE A 138 11.02 -16.09 -38.87
CA ILE A 138 10.56 -17.40 -38.43
C ILE A 138 9.02 -17.44 -38.50
N VAL A 139 8.51 -18.23 -39.45
CA VAL A 139 7.07 -18.35 -39.70
C VAL A 139 6.58 -19.78 -39.41
N PRO A 140 5.51 -19.97 -38.60
CA PRO A 140 4.95 -21.28 -38.34
C PRO A 140 4.34 -21.92 -39.61
N ARG A 141 4.63 -23.20 -39.86
CA ARG A 141 4.16 -23.92 -41.06
C ARG A 141 2.85 -24.68 -40.81
N THR A 142 2.65 -25.18 -39.59
CA THR A 142 1.41 -25.88 -39.20
C THR A 142 0.28 -24.92 -38.79
N LEU A 143 -0.97 -25.35 -39.00
CA LEU A 143 -2.16 -24.60 -38.57
C LEU A 143 -2.16 -24.39 -37.04
N ALA A 144 -1.81 -25.41 -36.27
CA ALA A 144 -1.79 -25.35 -34.82
C ALA A 144 -0.80 -24.30 -34.31
N ALA A 145 0.42 -24.24 -34.87
CA ALA A 145 1.42 -23.25 -34.46
C ALA A 145 1.03 -21.83 -34.88
N ARG A 146 0.36 -21.66 -36.03
CA ARG A 146 -0.22 -20.36 -36.42
C ARG A 146 -1.30 -19.89 -35.46
N LEU A 147 -2.22 -20.78 -35.08
CA LEU A 147 -3.26 -20.46 -34.10
C LEU A 147 -2.67 -20.10 -32.73
N LEU A 148 -1.62 -20.80 -32.29
CA LEU A 148 -0.93 -20.48 -31.04
C LEU A 148 -0.32 -19.08 -31.08
N VAL A 149 0.36 -18.71 -32.18
CA VAL A 149 0.91 -17.34 -32.37
C VAL A 149 -0.19 -16.29 -32.40
N ILE A 150 -1.35 -16.56 -33.02
CA ILE A 150 -2.50 -15.64 -33.03
C ILE A 150 -3.04 -15.44 -31.61
N VAL A 151 -3.19 -16.53 -30.84
CA VAL A 151 -3.64 -16.47 -29.44
C VAL A 151 -2.63 -15.70 -28.59
N GLU A 152 -1.35 -15.94 -28.77
CA GLU A 152 -0.28 -15.24 -28.07
C GLU A 152 -0.27 -13.74 -28.38
N ALA A 153 -0.34 -13.36 -29.65
CA ALA A 153 -0.41 -11.96 -30.07
C ALA A 153 -1.66 -11.27 -29.52
N GLY A 154 -2.82 -11.94 -29.57
CA GLY A 154 -4.06 -11.43 -28.96
C GLY A 154 -3.94 -11.26 -27.44
N THR A 155 -3.25 -12.19 -26.77
CA THR A 155 -3.00 -12.14 -25.33
C THR A 155 -2.05 -11.01 -24.96
N GLY A 156 -0.96 -10.82 -25.70
CA GLY A 156 -0.02 -9.71 -25.50
C GLY A 156 -0.67 -8.35 -25.73
N PHE A 157 -1.48 -8.21 -26.78
CA PHE A 157 -2.25 -6.99 -27.03
C PHE A 157 -3.25 -6.69 -25.89
N ALA A 158 -4.01 -7.69 -25.44
CA ALA A 158 -4.93 -7.55 -24.32
C ALA A 158 -4.20 -7.17 -23.02
N PHE A 159 -3.05 -7.80 -22.76
CA PHE A 159 -2.21 -7.52 -21.60
C PHE A 159 -1.73 -6.06 -21.56
N ILE A 160 -1.23 -5.55 -22.69
CA ILE A 160 -0.79 -4.15 -22.81
C ILE A 160 -1.98 -3.20 -22.60
N ALA A 161 -3.13 -3.48 -23.25
CA ALA A 161 -4.33 -2.67 -23.11
C ALA A 161 -4.82 -2.59 -21.66
N PHE A 162 -4.83 -3.71 -20.93
CA PHE A 162 -5.18 -3.76 -19.52
C PHE A 162 -4.16 -3.03 -18.64
N THR A 163 -2.87 -3.20 -18.90
CA THR A 163 -1.80 -2.50 -18.17
C THR A 163 -1.95 -0.98 -18.28
N ILE A 164 -2.22 -0.48 -19.49
CA ILE A 164 -2.46 0.96 -19.73
C ILE A 164 -3.74 1.42 -19.02
N SER A 165 -4.80 0.60 -19.02
CA SER A 165 -6.08 0.95 -18.41
C SER A 165 -6.05 0.91 -16.88
N TYR A 166 -5.20 0.07 -16.30
CA TYR A 166 -5.10 -0.13 -14.85
C TYR A 166 -4.37 1.02 -14.14
N LEU A 167 -3.28 1.50 -14.74
CA LEU A 167 -2.40 2.47 -14.09
C LEU A 167 -3.11 3.77 -13.68
N PRO A 168 -4.04 4.35 -14.48
CA PRO A 168 -4.86 5.48 -14.06
C PRO A 168 -5.71 5.21 -12.82
N VAL A 169 -6.31 4.01 -12.69
CA VAL A 169 -7.15 3.63 -11.54
C VAL A 169 -6.29 3.58 -10.27
N LEU A 170 -5.10 2.98 -10.36
CA LEU A 170 -4.16 2.93 -9.25
C LEU A 170 -3.73 4.35 -8.81
N TYR A 171 -3.41 5.23 -9.77
CA TYR A 171 -3.04 6.62 -9.46
C TYR A 171 -4.20 7.42 -8.86
N GLN A 172 -5.44 7.16 -9.25
CA GLN A 172 -6.62 7.79 -8.64
C GLN A 172 -6.75 7.41 -7.15
N HIS A 173 -6.62 6.13 -6.81
CA HIS A 173 -6.63 5.70 -5.40
C HIS A 173 -5.47 6.30 -4.60
N PHE A 174 -4.27 6.37 -5.19
CA PHE A 174 -3.13 7.03 -4.57
C PHE A 174 -3.40 8.52 -4.33
N ALA A 175 -3.93 9.23 -5.32
CA ALA A 175 -4.21 10.66 -5.24
C ALA A 175 -5.31 10.99 -4.23
N GLN A 176 -6.38 10.18 -4.17
CA GLN A 176 -7.45 10.31 -3.16
C GLN A 176 -6.89 10.15 -1.75
N ARG A 177 -6.03 9.15 -1.53
CA ARG A 177 -5.37 8.94 -0.24
C ARG A 177 -4.53 10.17 0.15
N ASP A 178 -3.69 10.67 -0.77
CA ASP A 178 -2.74 11.74 -0.47
C ASP A 178 -3.44 13.10 -0.28
N ALA A 179 -4.56 13.36 -0.95
CA ALA A 179 -5.33 14.59 -0.78
C ALA A 179 -5.74 14.82 0.69
N GLN A 180 -6.17 13.76 1.38
CA GLN A 180 -6.53 13.84 2.81
C GLN A 180 -5.30 14.10 3.69
N ILE A 181 -4.13 13.61 3.30
CA ILE A 181 -2.85 13.83 4.01
C ILE A 181 -2.39 15.29 3.87
N ILE A 182 -2.70 15.96 2.77
CA ILE A 182 -2.41 17.40 2.60
C ILE A 182 -3.26 18.22 3.57
N GLU A 183 -4.56 17.94 3.63
CA GLU A 183 -5.46 18.63 4.57
C GLU A 183 -5.05 18.38 6.03
N PHE A 184 -4.66 17.15 6.34
CA PHE A 184 -4.08 16.76 7.63
C PHE A 184 -2.86 17.61 8.00
N ALA A 185 -1.90 17.74 7.08
CA ALA A 185 -0.63 18.41 7.31
C ALA A 185 -0.81 19.86 7.79
N ALA A 186 -1.81 20.55 7.24
CA ALA A 186 -2.14 21.92 7.63
C ALA A 186 -2.58 22.06 9.10
N ARG A 187 -3.14 21.00 9.71
CA ARG A 187 -3.66 21.02 11.08
C ARG A 187 -2.72 20.35 12.09
N ALA A 188 -2.11 19.22 11.70
CA ALA A 188 -1.27 18.42 12.59
C ALA A 188 0.18 18.91 12.68
N GLY A 189 0.63 19.77 11.75
CA GLY A 189 1.99 20.30 11.71
C GLY A 189 3.03 19.36 11.11
N THR A 190 4.28 19.83 11.04
CA THR A 190 5.45 19.09 10.54
C THR A 190 6.58 19.20 11.58
N PRO A 191 6.90 18.13 12.34
CA PRO A 191 6.30 16.78 12.29
C PRO A 191 4.84 16.76 12.80
N PRO A 192 4.01 15.84 12.30
CA PRO A 192 2.60 15.77 12.70
C PRO A 192 2.47 15.30 14.16
N SER A 193 1.54 15.88 14.93
CA SER A 193 1.32 15.46 16.32
C SER A 193 -0.14 15.59 16.78
N ALA A 194 -0.54 14.73 17.72
CA ALA A 194 -1.88 14.76 18.31
C ALA A 194 -2.12 16.04 19.13
N ALA A 195 -1.09 16.51 19.86
CA ALA A 195 -1.14 17.74 20.63
C ALA A 195 -1.43 18.96 19.75
N GLN A 196 -0.75 19.10 18.61
CA GLN A 196 -0.96 20.23 17.71
C GLN A 196 -2.33 20.17 17.03
N LEU A 197 -2.77 18.98 16.61
CA LEU A 197 -4.08 18.78 16.01
C LEU A 197 -5.21 19.14 16.99
N LEU A 198 -5.12 18.65 18.24
CA LEU A 198 -6.08 19.01 19.29
C LEU A 198 -6.01 20.51 19.61
N GLY A 199 -4.82 21.09 19.73
CA GLY A 199 -4.64 22.53 19.94
C GLY A 199 -5.32 23.38 18.85
N TRP A 200 -5.24 22.96 17.58
CA TRP A 200 -5.92 23.62 16.46
C TRP A 200 -7.44 23.71 16.67
N HIS A 201 -8.08 22.62 17.09
CA HIS A 201 -9.53 22.56 17.27
C HIS A 201 -9.99 23.15 18.63
N ILE A 202 -9.20 22.96 19.68
CA ILE A 202 -9.50 23.39 21.05
C ILE A 202 -9.37 24.91 21.19
N ALA A 203 -8.31 25.53 20.66
CA ALA A 203 -8.09 26.97 20.77
C ALA A 203 -9.27 27.80 20.23
N ARG A 204 -10.07 27.21 19.33
CA ARG A 204 -11.23 27.86 18.71
C ARG A 204 -12.57 27.46 19.31
N ARG A 205 -12.59 26.58 20.33
CA ARG A 205 -13.80 25.93 20.89
C ARG A 205 -14.66 25.25 19.81
N GLN A 206 -14.03 24.71 18.76
CA GLN A 206 -14.68 24.18 17.56
C GLN A 206 -14.85 22.64 17.62
N PHE A 207 -15.44 22.12 18.70
CA PHE A 207 -15.60 20.68 18.91
C PHE A 207 -16.48 20.00 17.86
N GLN A 208 -17.55 20.67 17.42
CA GLN A 208 -18.37 20.15 16.33
C GLN A 208 -17.57 19.97 15.02
N GLN A 209 -16.58 20.83 14.77
CA GLN A 209 -15.69 20.69 13.61
C GLN A 209 -14.67 19.57 13.80
N LEU A 210 -14.26 19.29 15.04
CA LEU A 210 -13.42 18.13 15.36
C LEU A 210 -14.19 16.82 15.10
N ASP A 211 -15.45 16.73 15.53
CA ASP A 211 -16.30 15.56 15.26
C ASP A 211 -16.51 15.35 13.76
N GLN A 212 -16.84 16.41 13.03
CA GLN A 212 -16.96 16.36 11.56
C GLN A 212 -15.64 15.93 10.91
N TRP A 213 -14.52 16.44 11.39
CA TRP A 213 -13.22 16.04 10.89
C TRP A 213 -12.93 14.56 11.16
N LEU A 214 -13.20 14.07 12.36
CA LEU A 214 -13.06 12.66 12.72
C LEU A 214 -13.96 11.75 11.86
N ALA A 215 -15.17 12.20 11.52
CA ALA A 215 -16.05 11.49 10.59
C ALA A 215 -15.46 11.38 9.18
N THR A 216 -14.79 12.43 8.68
CA THR A 216 -14.05 12.34 7.41
C THR A 216 -12.91 11.31 7.49
N TRP A 217 -12.22 11.20 8.64
CA TRP A 217 -11.18 10.17 8.82
C TRP A 217 -11.73 8.76 8.99
N GLU A 218 -12.94 8.61 9.54
CA GLU A 218 -13.64 7.34 9.54
C GLU A 218 -13.93 6.88 8.10
N SER A 219 -14.46 7.78 7.26
CA SER A 219 -14.69 7.51 5.83
C SER A 219 -13.38 7.18 5.11
N TRP A 220 -12.33 7.98 5.33
CA TRP A 220 -11.02 7.76 4.74
C TRP A 220 -10.39 6.42 5.17
N ALA A 221 -10.60 5.98 6.41
CA ALA A 221 -10.18 4.66 6.86
C ALA A 221 -10.91 3.53 6.10
N GLY A 222 -12.20 3.71 5.77
CA GLY A 222 -12.95 2.81 4.90
C GLY A 222 -12.37 2.74 3.48
N GLU A 223 -12.12 3.89 2.86
CA GLU A 223 -11.46 3.99 1.54
C GLU A 223 -10.05 3.35 1.56
N LEU A 224 -9.33 3.50 2.67
CA LEU A 224 -8.00 2.93 2.81
C LEU A 224 -8.03 1.40 2.92
N ILE A 225 -9.01 0.84 3.64
CA ILE A 225 -9.26 -0.61 3.69
C ILE A 225 -9.57 -1.13 2.29
N GLU A 226 -10.49 -0.50 1.56
CA GLU A 226 -10.87 -0.91 0.21
C GLU A 226 -9.68 -0.86 -0.75
N SER A 227 -8.96 0.27 -0.77
CA SER A 227 -7.81 0.45 -1.66
C SER A 227 -6.63 -0.46 -1.31
N HIS A 228 -6.30 -0.69 -0.04
CA HIS A 228 -5.13 -1.50 0.33
C HIS A 228 -5.42 -3.01 0.40
N SER A 229 -6.69 -3.41 0.52
CA SER A 229 -7.09 -4.80 0.36
C SER A 229 -7.15 -5.21 -1.12
N THR A 230 -7.59 -4.30 -1.98
CA THR A 230 -7.64 -4.52 -3.44
C THR A 230 -6.28 -4.32 -4.07
N TYR A 231 -5.56 -3.29 -3.64
CA TYR A 231 -4.24 -2.90 -4.14
C TYR A 231 -3.20 -2.84 -3.00
N PRO A 232 -2.74 -4.00 -2.47
CA PRO A 232 -1.72 -4.06 -1.40
C PRO A 232 -0.44 -3.27 -1.69
N MET A 233 -0.09 -3.16 -2.97
CA MET A 233 1.06 -2.40 -3.46
C MET A 233 1.04 -0.92 -3.08
N LEU A 234 -0.13 -0.32 -2.86
CA LEU A 234 -0.28 1.09 -2.48
C LEU A 234 0.34 1.37 -1.10
N ALA A 235 0.48 0.36 -0.24
CA ALA A 235 1.16 0.48 1.04
C ALA A 235 2.62 0.94 0.89
N PHE A 236 3.27 0.58 -0.23
CA PHE A 236 4.65 0.94 -0.54
C PHE A 236 4.81 2.33 -1.17
N TYR A 237 3.72 2.93 -1.67
CA TYR A 237 3.77 4.27 -2.23
C TYR A 237 3.95 5.31 -1.13
N ARG A 238 5.04 6.07 -1.22
CA ARG A 238 5.30 7.21 -0.32
C ARG A 238 4.39 8.39 -0.65
N SER A 239 4.02 9.14 0.38
CA SER A 239 3.36 10.45 0.23
C SER A 239 4.29 11.38 -0.54
N GLN A 240 3.73 12.21 -1.42
CA GLN A 240 4.52 13.23 -2.13
C GLN A 240 4.86 14.43 -1.22
N HIS A 241 4.16 14.54 -0.10
CA HIS A 241 4.32 15.62 0.86
C HIS A 241 5.34 15.23 1.93
N GLY A 242 6.47 15.93 1.93
CA GLY A 242 7.58 15.69 2.85
C GLY A 242 7.15 15.84 4.31
N GLY A 243 7.61 14.93 5.17
CA GLY A 243 7.30 14.93 6.60
C GLY A 243 5.99 14.25 6.99
N HIS A 244 5.20 13.76 6.02
CA HIS A 244 3.95 13.04 6.27
C HIS A 244 3.94 11.67 5.58
N SER A 245 3.21 10.74 6.17
CA SER A 245 2.89 9.45 5.55
C SER A 245 1.50 9.01 5.98
N TRP A 246 0.86 8.16 5.17
CA TRP A 246 -0.47 7.63 5.49
C TRP A 246 -0.47 6.92 6.86
N LEU A 247 0.62 6.22 7.20
CA LEU A 247 0.77 5.53 8.48
C LEU A 247 0.99 6.51 9.65
N ALA A 248 1.78 7.57 9.43
CA ALA A 248 1.96 8.64 10.42
C ALA A 248 0.66 9.40 10.67
N SER A 249 -0.16 9.64 9.64
CA SER A 249 -1.48 10.24 9.78
C SER A 249 -2.44 9.36 10.57
N LEU A 250 -2.49 8.05 10.28
CA LEU A 250 -3.25 7.09 11.09
C LEU A 250 -2.81 7.08 12.54
N ALA A 251 -1.50 7.13 12.80
CA ALA A 251 -0.94 7.18 14.14
C ALA A 251 -1.49 8.37 14.91
N VAL A 252 -1.40 9.58 14.35
CA VAL A 252 -1.92 10.80 14.98
C VAL A 252 -3.43 10.75 15.17
N VAL A 253 -4.20 10.23 14.21
CA VAL A 253 -5.67 10.08 14.36
C VAL A 253 -6.01 9.13 15.50
N LEU A 254 -5.33 7.98 15.61
CA LEU A 254 -5.51 7.03 16.71
C LEU A 254 -5.10 7.64 18.06
N ASP A 255 -3.99 8.38 18.10
CA ASP A 255 -3.49 9.07 19.28
C ASP A 255 -4.49 10.14 19.75
N THR A 256 -5.03 10.94 18.82
CA THR A 256 -6.06 11.94 19.08
C THR A 256 -7.36 11.31 19.57
N CYS A 257 -7.85 10.25 18.92
CA CYS A 257 -9.03 9.53 19.41
C CYS A 257 -8.80 8.94 20.80
N THR A 258 -7.60 8.42 21.07
CA THR A 258 -7.24 7.87 22.39
C THR A 258 -7.32 8.94 23.48
N LEU A 259 -6.80 10.13 23.22
CA LEU A 259 -6.90 11.27 24.14
C LEU A 259 -8.36 11.69 24.38
N ILE A 260 -9.16 11.81 23.32
CA ILE A 260 -10.58 12.21 23.43
C ILE A 260 -11.40 11.17 24.21
N LEU A 261 -11.22 9.88 23.89
CA LEU A 261 -11.94 8.77 24.55
C LEU A 261 -11.57 8.65 26.03
N ALA A 262 -10.31 8.93 26.39
CA ALA A 262 -9.89 8.94 27.78
C ALA A 262 -10.37 10.18 28.54
N GLY A 263 -10.62 11.28 27.82
CA GLY A 263 -10.86 12.59 28.37
C GLY A 263 -12.31 13.05 28.46
N THR A 264 -13.26 12.42 27.75
CA THR A 264 -14.64 12.95 27.62
C THR A 264 -15.69 11.87 27.91
N ASP A 265 -16.81 12.23 28.55
CA ASP A 265 -17.89 11.28 28.94
C ASP A 265 -19.24 11.62 28.24
N ASP A 266 -19.31 12.76 27.57
CA ASP A 266 -20.54 13.48 27.20
C ASP A 266 -21.15 13.05 25.83
N GLY A 267 -20.99 11.78 25.44
CA GLY A 267 -21.53 11.23 24.18
C GLY A 267 -20.81 11.69 22.90
N ARG A 268 -19.97 12.72 23.00
CA ARG A 268 -18.99 13.19 21.99
C ARG A 268 -17.92 12.11 21.67
N THR A 269 -17.81 11.11 22.52
CA THR A 269 -16.95 9.94 22.35
C THR A 269 -17.40 9.00 21.24
N LEU A 270 -18.66 9.03 20.81
CA LEU A 270 -19.17 8.07 19.82
C LEU A 270 -18.44 8.18 18.47
N GLN A 271 -18.24 9.40 17.98
CA GLN A 271 -17.52 9.61 16.72
C GLN A 271 -16.03 9.25 16.86
N ALA A 272 -15.37 9.69 17.95
CA ALA A 272 -13.99 9.32 18.21
C ALA A 272 -13.81 7.80 18.36
N ALA A 273 -14.77 7.09 18.95
CA ALA A 273 -14.77 5.63 19.06
C ALA A 273 -14.94 4.95 17.70
N ALA A 274 -15.84 5.45 16.85
CA ALA A 274 -16.05 4.96 15.49
C ALA A 274 -14.79 5.15 14.64
N THR A 275 -14.22 6.36 14.62
CA THR A 275 -12.97 6.66 13.93
C THR A 275 -11.79 5.83 14.45
N PHE A 276 -11.67 5.65 15.78
CA PHE A 276 -10.65 4.79 16.37
C PHE A 276 -10.80 3.33 15.92
N ALA A 277 -12.02 2.79 15.94
CA ALA A 277 -12.29 1.43 15.51
C ALA A 277 -12.00 1.23 14.01
N ALA A 278 -12.36 2.21 13.17
CA ALA A 278 -12.08 2.20 11.73
C ALA A 278 -10.58 2.27 11.43
N ALA A 279 -9.86 3.22 12.04
CA ALA A 279 -8.41 3.38 11.87
C ALA A 279 -7.63 2.15 12.37
N ARG A 280 -8.04 1.54 13.50
CA ARG A 280 -7.44 0.29 13.98
C ARG A 280 -7.69 -0.86 13.02
N ARG A 281 -8.87 -0.94 12.40
CA ARG A 281 -9.18 -1.95 11.40
C ARG A 281 -8.27 -1.85 10.18
N VAL A 282 -7.92 -0.64 9.74
CA VAL A 282 -6.92 -0.43 8.68
C VAL A 282 -5.60 -1.11 9.04
N LEU A 283 -5.06 -0.89 10.24
CA LEU A 283 -3.78 -1.47 10.66
C LEU A 283 -3.80 -3.00 10.59
N ASN A 284 -4.91 -3.61 11.01
CA ASN A 284 -5.08 -5.05 10.98
C ASN A 284 -5.21 -5.60 9.55
N GLU A 285 -5.99 -4.93 8.69
CA GLU A 285 -6.19 -5.36 7.30
C GLU A 285 -4.89 -5.25 6.50
N VAL A 286 -4.20 -4.10 6.59
CA VAL A 286 -2.91 -3.89 5.92
C VAL A 286 -1.85 -4.83 6.50
N GLY A 287 -1.83 -5.01 7.82
CA GLY A 287 -0.95 -5.97 8.48
C GLY A 287 -1.15 -7.39 7.97
N SER A 288 -2.39 -7.85 7.87
CA SER A 288 -2.73 -9.17 7.34
C SER A 288 -2.42 -9.29 5.84
N SER A 289 -2.65 -8.24 5.05
CA SER A 289 -2.38 -8.22 3.61
C SER A 289 -0.89 -8.33 3.30
N LEU A 290 -0.05 -7.72 4.14
CA LEU A 290 1.41 -7.73 4.02
C LEU A 290 2.10 -8.86 4.81
N ASP A 291 1.34 -9.76 5.45
CA ASP A 291 1.84 -10.80 6.36
C ASP A 291 2.77 -10.25 7.47
N VAL A 292 2.49 -9.03 7.97
CA VAL A 292 3.29 -8.39 9.02
C VAL A 292 2.86 -8.89 10.39
N ILE A 293 3.78 -9.59 11.06
CA ILE A 293 3.60 -10.07 12.42
C ILE A 293 3.64 -8.87 13.38
N SER A 294 2.62 -8.75 14.21
CA SER A 294 2.56 -7.73 15.26
C SER A 294 3.73 -7.88 16.22
N LEU A 295 4.37 -6.77 16.57
CA LEU A 295 5.39 -6.76 17.61
C LEU A 295 4.74 -7.03 18.97
N PRO A 296 5.47 -7.56 19.97
CA PRO A 296 4.96 -7.56 21.33
C PRO A 296 4.75 -6.11 21.80
N TRP A 297 3.80 -5.90 22.72
CA TRP A 297 3.74 -4.65 23.46
C TRP A 297 5.01 -4.54 24.31
N ASP A 298 5.97 -3.73 23.87
CA ASP A 298 7.25 -3.53 24.52
C ASP A 298 7.30 -2.19 25.29
N GLY A 299 8.36 -2.01 26.07
CA GLY A 299 8.62 -0.76 26.78
C GLY A 299 9.07 0.40 25.88
N ASN A 300 9.27 0.17 24.58
CA ASN A 300 9.80 1.17 23.64
C ASN A 300 8.64 1.99 23.06
N ARG A 301 7.90 2.62 23.97
CA ARG A 301 6.72 3.43 23.66
C ARG A 301 7.16 4.67 22.88
N ARG A 302 6.44 5.02 21.81
CA ARG A 302 6.62 6.30 21.10
C ARG A 302 6.61 7.51 22.04
N VAL A 303 5.83 7.42 23.12
CA VAL A 303 5.66 8.48 24.10
C VAL A 303 5.73 7.91 25.51
N ALA A 304 6.51 8.56 26.37
CA ALA A 304 6.66 8.22 27.77
C ALA A 304 5.42 8.61 28.58
N ASP A 305 5.18 7.91 29.68
CA ASP A 305 4.00 8.15 30.53
C ASP A 305 4.01 9.57 31.13
N GLN A 306 5.20 10.11 31.41
CA GLN A 306 5.36 11.49 31.90
C GLN A 306 4.85 12.53 30.90
N ASP A 307 5.16 12.37 29.61
CA ASP A 307 4.70 13.29 28.57
C ASP A 307 3.18 13.22 28.39
N ILE A 308 2.61 12.02 28.54
CA ILE A 308 1.15 11.81 28.50
C ILE A 308 0.47 12.51 29.68
N ILE A 309 1.04 12.44 30.89
CA ILE A 309 0.53 13.16 32.06
C ILE A 309 0.51 14.67 31.78
N LEU A 310 1.62 15.22 31.29
CA LEU A 310 1.72 16.64 30.95
C LEU A 310 0.71 17.07 29.88
N LEU A 311 0.45 16.22 28.88
CA LEU A 311 -0.56 16.45 27.85
C LEU A 311 -1.98 16.42 28.42
N ILE A 312 -2.30 15.43 29.26
CA ILE A 312 -3.60 15.31 29.90
C ILE A 312 -3.86 16.50 30.82
N ASP A 313 -2.87 16.92 31.60
CA ASP A 313 -3.01 18.07 32.50
C ASP A 313 -3.22 19.39 31.72
N ALA A 314 -2.53 19.56 30.59
CA ALA A 314 -2.78 20.69 29.70
C ALA A 314 -4.17 20.64 29.06
N LEU A 315 -4.67 19.45 28.68
CA LEU A 315 -6.03 19.26 28.17
C LEU A 315 -7.09 19.58 29.23
N LYS A 316 -6.90 19.15 30.47
CA LYS A 316 -7.78 19.50 31.61
C LYS A 316 -7.88 21.00 31.83
N GLN A 317 -6.77 21.72 31.68
CA GLN A 317 -6.76 23.18 31.84
C GLN A 317 -7.41 23.90 30.65
N SER A 318 -7.40 23.28 29.47
CA SER A 318 -7.87 23.91 28.23
C SER A 318 -9.34 23.56 27.88
N PHE A 319 -9.89 22.49 28.45
CA PHE A 319 -11.21 21.96 28.11
C PHE A 319 -12.15 21.83 29.32
N ASP A 320 -13.26 22.56 29.28
CA ASP A 320 -14.36 22.41 30.23
C ASP A 320 -15.09 21.08 29.97
N GLY A 321 -15.09 20.17 30.95
CA GLY A 321 -15.70 18.84 30.83
C GLY A 321 -14.72 17.68 30.67
N TRP A 322 -13.41 17.93 30.76
CA TRP A 322 -12.43 16.85 30.77
C TRP A 322 -12.56 15.98 32.03
N ARG A 323 -12.66 14.67 31.86
CA ARG A 323 -12.77 13.71 32.96
C ARG A 323 -11.53 13.81 33.86
N ASN A 324 -11.75 14.16 35.12
CA ASN A 324 -10.70 14.17 36.14
C ASN A 324 -10.72 12.86 36.94
N SER A 325 -10.46 11.74 36.27
CA SER A 325 -10.30 10.43 36.93
C SER A 325 -8.82 10.13 37.16
N PRO A 326 -8.44 9.55 38.32
CA PRO A 326 -7.08 9.03 38.52
C PRO A 326 -6.76 7.86 37.56
N ASP A 327 -7.77 7.20 36.98
CA ASP A 327 -7.59 6.04 36.10
C ASP A 327 -7.37 6.40 34.61
N THR A 328 -7.42 7.69 34.24
CA THR A 328 -7.31 8.13 32.84
C THR A 328 -6.04 7.60 32.15
N LEU A 329 -4.91 7.57 32.85
CA LEU A 329 -3.65 7.07 32.29
C LEU A 329 -3.67 5.56 32.03
N GLY A 330 -4.31 4.78 32.91
CA GLY A 330 -4.53 3.35 32.72
C GLY A 330 -5.38 3.08 31.48
N PHE A 331 -6.47 3.84 31.31
CA PHE A 331 -7.34 3.73 30.14
C PHE A 331 -6.64 4.11 28.83
N VAL A 332 -5.82 5.17 28.83
CA VAL A 332 -4.95 5.50 27.69
C VAL A 332 -4.00 4.34 27.36
N SER A 333 -3.39 3.72 28.37
CA SER A 333 -2.50 2.56 28.18
C SER A 333 -3.24 1.38 27.53
N ASP A 334 -4.46 1.09 27.98
CA ASP A 334 -5.26 -0.01 27.44
C ASP A 334 -5.70 0.24 25.99
N LEU A 335 -6.09 1.47 25.64
CA LEU A 335 -6.37 1.83 24.25
C LEU A 335 -5.12 1.70 23.36
N ARG A 336 -3.96 2.16 23.84
CA ARG A 336 -2.69 2.07 23.11
C ARG A 336 -2.26 0.63 22.83
N ARG A 337 -2.44 -0.28 23.80
CA ARG A 337 -2.19 -1.72 23.61
C ARG A 337 -2.97 -2.30 22.43
N ALA A 338 -4.11 -1.72 22.08
CA ALA A 338 -4.94 -2.21 21.00
C ALA A 338 -4.46 -1.82 19.59
N TYR A 339 -3.57 -0.82 19.43
CA TYR A 339 -3.13 -0.37 18.10
C TYR A 339 -1.62 -0.20 17.93
N GLU A 340 -0.88 0.24 18.95
CA GLU A 340 0.56 0.49 18.86
C GLU A 340 1.38 -0.71 18.37
N PRO A 341 1.14 -1.96 18.82
CA PRO A 341 1.96 -3.09 18.40
C PRO A 341 1.93 -3.32 16.88
N GLN A 342 0.73 -3.21 16.28
CA GLN A 342 0.54 -3.35 14.84
C GLN A 342 1.01 -2.11 14.07
N LEU A 343 0.83 -0.93 14.66
CA LEU A 343 1.32 0.32 14.09
C LEU A 343 2.87 0.33 13.99
N ALA A 344 3.54 -0.07 15.07
CA ALA A 344 4.99 -0.18 15.14
C ALA A 344 5.52 -1.26 14.20
N SER A 345 4.86 -2.42 14.11
CA SER A 345 5.27 -3.48 13.17
C SER A 345 5.18 -3.02 11.72
N LEU A 346 4.11 -2.30 11.35
CA LEU A 346 3.97 -1.71 10.02
C LEU A 346 5.00 -0.61 9.77
N SER A 347 5.31 0.22 10.76
CA SER A 347 6.35 1.25 10.67
C SER A 347 7.71 0.66 10.38
N VAL A 348 8.10 -0.38 11.11
CA VAL A 348 9.36 -1.09 10.90
C VAL A 348 9.35 -1.78 9.54
N TYR A 349 8.29 -2.51 9.21
CA TYR A 349 8.19 -3.26 7.96
C TYR A 349 8.25 -2.35 6.74
N LEU A 350 7.53 -1.22 6.75
CA LEU A 350 7.47 -0.25 5.65
C LEU A 350 8.55 0.82 5.73
N MET A 351 9.37 0.84 6.78
CA MET A 351 10.36 1.89 7.06
C MET A 351 9.74 3.30 7.07
N LEU A 352 8.54 3.45 7.63
CA LEU A 352 7.84 4.74 7.77
C LEU A 352 8.03 5.26 9.19
N PRO A 353 8.65 6.44 9.38
CA PRO A 353 8.79 7.01 10.72
C PRO A 353 7.42 7.34 11.31
N LEU A 354 7.22 6.99 12.58
CA LEU A 354 6.03 7.36 13.33
C LEU A 354 6.29 8.65 14.12
N PRO A 355 5.30 9.55 14.20
CA PRO A 355 5.39 10.72 15.05
C PRO A 355 5.11 10.40 16.52
N ASP A 356 5.62 11.26 17.38
CA ASP A 356 5.24 11.32 18.80
C ASP A 356 3.94 12.12 18.98
N TRP A 357 3.41 12.17 20.20
CA TRP A 357 2.17 12.89 20.49
C TRP A 357 2.33 14.42 20.50
N GLY A 358 3.57 14.92 20.48
CA GLY A 358 3.91 16.33 20.59
C GLY A 358 3.96 16.82 22.04
N THR A 359 4.48 18.03 22.25
CA THR A 359 4.60 18.63 23.59
C THR A 359 3.30 19.30 24.02
N SER A 360 3.07 19.36 25.34
CA SER A 360 1.89 20.02 25.92
C SER A 360 1.77 21.50 25.56
N SER A 361 2.88 22.18 25.27
CA SER A 361 2.89 23.56 24.78
C SER A 361 2.13 23.77 23.46
N LEU A 362 2.07 22.75 22.60
CA LEU A 362 1.38 22.82 21.31
C LEU A 362 -0.16 22.83 21.46
N LEU A 363 -0.69 22.34 22.58
CA LEU A 363 -2.12 22.40 22.87
C LEU A 363 -2.60 23.83 23.15
N VAL A 364 -1.75 24.62 23.80
CA VAL A 364 -2.10 25.97 24.31
C VAL A 364 -1.89 27.04 23.26
N ALA A 365 -0.86 26.91 22.42
CA ALA A 365 -0.47 27.96 21.48
C ALA A 365 -1.37 28.06 20.23
N GLY A 366 -2.15 27.02 19.89
CA GLY A 366 -2.54 26.81 18.48
C GLY A 366 -1.30 26.85 17.57
N PRO A 367 -1.40 26.77 16.23
CA PRO A 367 -0.24 27.12 15.44
C PRO A 367 -0.05 28.63 15.47
N GLY A 368 1.20 29.07 15.59
CA GLY A 368 1.59 30.46 15.35
C GLY A 368 1.12 31.01 13.99
N GLN A 369 0.65 30.16 13.07
CA GLN A 369 -0.08 30.56 11.85
C GLN A 369 -1.40 31.30 12.12
N ALA A 370 -2.15 31.00 13.19
CA ALA A 370 -3.37 31.75 13.50
C ALA A 370 -3.02 33.20 13.88
N ASP A 371 -1.99 33.38 14.70
CA ASP A 371 -1.43 34.70 15.02
C ASP A 371 -0.81 35.37 13.80
N LEU A 372 -0.10 34.62 12.94
CA LEU A 372 0.46 35.12 11.70
C LEU A 372 -0.65 35.59 10.74
N ILE A 373 -1.74 34.82 10.59
CA ILE A 373 -2.92 35.19 9.79
C ILE A 373 -3.61 36.40 10.41
N HIS A 374 -3.81 36.43 11.73
CA HIS A 374 -4.37 37.61 12.41
C HIS A 374 -3.49 38.85 12.23
N GLN A 375 -2.16 38.71 12.25
CA GLN A 375 -1.22 39.78 11.98
C GLN A 375 -1.24 40.23 10.51
N LEU A 376 -1.32 39.29 9.56
CA LEU A 376 -1.40 39.59 8.13
C LEU A 376 -2.73 40.26 7.76
N VAL A 377 -3.85 39.77 8.31
CA VAL A 377 -5.18 40.37 8.15
C VAL A 377 -5.21 41.76 8.78
N ARG A 378 -4.65 41.95 9.99
CA ARG A 378 -4.52 43.28 10.61
C ARG A 378 -3.68 44.22 9.76
N ARG A 379 -2.54 43.78 9.22
CA ARG A 379 -1.69 44.58 8.33
C ARG A 379 -2.38 44.98 7.02
N SER A 380 -3.25 44.12 6.47
CA SER A 380 -4.06 44.48 5.29
C SER A 380 -5.20 45.46 5.59
N GLY A 381 -5.72 45.46 6.83
CA GLY A 381 -6.78 46.37 7.27
C GLY A 381 -6.30 47.78 7.61
N THR A 382 -5.04 47.95 8.00
CA THR A 382 -4.44 49.25 8.36
C THR A 382 -4.01 50.11 7.17
N ASN A 383 -4.12 49.61 5.93
CA ASN A 383 -3.70 50.34 4.72
C ASN A 383 -4.88 50.95 3.93
N LYS A 384 -6.05 51.13 4.56
CA LYS A 384 -7.27 51.72 3.98
C LYS A 384 -7.77 52.97 4.73
N ARG A 385 -6.87 53.81 5.23
CA ARG A 385 -7.24 55.15 5.71
C ARG A 385 -6.36 56.21 5.11
#